data_AF-R6ZU91-F1
#
_entry.id   AF-R6ZU91-F1
#
_cell.length_a   1.000
_cell.length_b   1.000
_cell.length_c   1.000
_cell.angle_alpha   90.00
_cell.angle_beta   90.00
_cell.angle_gamma   90.00
#
_symmetry.space_group_name_H-M   'P 1'
#
loop_
_entity.id
_entity.type
_entity.pdbx_description
1 polymer ?
#
loop_
_entity_poly.entity_id
_entity_poly.type
_entity_poly.pdbx_seq_one_letter_code
_entity_poly.pdbx_strand_id
1 'polypeptide(L)'
;MEYREFMEQIKKDLPERLSGTLEGATVDTTQVDRLQGCSYEGLSIVPDGSMIGLTMDLQPYFQMFSNGISYENIVEQIADRAAGAYADRPAVTAEDFGSYEAVKDKLMIQLIGRKGNEEMLKTIPHHPIEDMEIVYRFHVQDTEMGQASALVTNSMLEHYGITAGQLQQDAFASAVSHKPFEIKTMAEVLNELMGAEIIPEDAMPIYVASNQERIHGAGVIAYPKFMEEAEKRLGGDFYVLPSSIHEVILIPDTPDVSVMELQEMVQSVNMEQVAPEERLSDHVYHYDSKEKLFERTDKYESRKLNQEFDDKNVRPSVLWTLRLNQKDCSEKPHKGTEAPRRDETAL
;
A
#
# COMPACT_ATOMS: atom_id res chain seq x y z
N MET A 1 -12.21 -18.83 27.67
CA MET A 1 -10.88 -19.16 27.12
C MET A 1 -10.40 -17.92 26.41
N GLU A 2 -9.25 -17.38 26.84
CA GLU A 2 -8.64 -16.22 26.20
C GLU A 2 -7.98 -16.61 24.87
N TYR A 3 -7.77 -15.65 23.95
CA TYR A 3 -7.22 -15.93 22.60
C TYR A 3 -5.89 -16.68 22.65
N ARG A 4 -5.00 -16.29 23.57
CA ARG A 4 -3.69 -16.93 23.73
C ARG A 4 -3.78 -18.39 24.20
N GLU A 5 -4.73 -18.68 25.09
CA GLU A 5 -4.98 -20.05 25.55
C GLU A 5 -5.54 -20.91 24.42
N PHE A 6 -6.42 -20.34 23.60
CA PHE A 6 -6.97 -21.00 22.42
C PHE A 6 -5.89 -21.35 21.40
N MET A 7 -4.95 -20.44 21.11
CA MET A 7 -3.85 -20.70 20.18
C MET A 7 -2.92 -21.82 20.68
N GLU A 8 -2.53 -21.80 21.96
CA GLU A 8 -1.68 -22.85 22.55
C GLU A 8 -2.38 -24.21 22.54
N GLN A 9 -3.69 -24.23 22.78
CA GLN A 9 -4.48 -25.46 22.75
C GLN A 9 -4.55 -26.04 21.33
N ILE A 10 -4.78 -25.20 20.31
CA ILE A 10 -4.76 -25.63 18.90
C ILE A 10 -3.37 -26.13 18.50
N LYS A 11 -2.30 -25.41 18.84
CA LYS A 11 -0.92 -25.81 18.56
C LYS A 11 -0.62 -27.22 19.06
N LYS A 12 -1.16 -27.59 20.22
CA LYS A 12 -0.99 -28.90 20.85
C LYS A 12 -1.82 -30.00 20.20
N ASP A 13 -3.08 -29.71 19.87
CA ASP A 13 -4.06 -30.73 19.44
C ASP A 13 -4.06 -30.95 17.92
N LEU A 14 -3.68 -29.93 17.13
CA LEU A 14 -3.70 -29.99 15.67
C LEU A 14 -2.76 -31.05 15.07
N PRO A 15 -1.53 -31.31 15.57
CA PRO A 15 -0.67 -32.36 15.03
C PRO A 15 -1.32 -33.76 15.03
N GLU A 16 -2.10 -34.09 16.06
CA GLU A 16 -2.82 -35.37 16.12
C GLU A 16 -3.90 -35.46 15.03
N ARG A 17 -4.57 -34.34 14.72
CA ARG A 17 -5.60 -34.27 13.66
C ARG A 17 -5.02 -34.28 12.25
N LEU A 18 -3.79 -33.80 12.09
CA LEU A 18 -3.05 -33.86 10.83
C LEU A 18 -2.40 -35.24 10.59
N SER A 19 -2.34 -36.10 11.61
CA SER A 19 -1.79 -37.45 11.53
C SER A 19 -2.66 -38.33 10.63
N GLY A 20 -2.33 -38.37 9.34
CA GLY A 20 -3.07 -39.09 8.30
C GLY A 20 -3.17 -38.34 6.98
N THR A 21 -3.05 -37.01 7.00
CA THR A 21 -3.02 -36.15 5.80
C THR A 21 -1.66 -35.47 5.63
N LEU A 22 -1.08 -34.92 6.70
CA LEU A 22 0.22 -34.25 6.72
C LEU A 22 1.08 -34.86 7.83
N GLU A 23 1.50 -36.12 7.62
CA GLU A 23 2.28 -36.86 8.60
C GLU A 23 3.63 -36.17 8.90
N GLY A 24 3.96 -36.02 10.18
CA GLY A 24 5.19 -35.36 10.62
C GLY A 24 5.20 -33.83 10.54
N ALA A 25 4.06 -33.18 10.23
CA ALA A 25 4.00 -31.73 10.17
C ALA A 25 4.35 -31.06 11.50
N THR A 26 5.18 -30.01 11.44
CA THR A 26 5.49 -29.15 12.58
C THR A 26 4.48 -28.02 12.66
N VAL A 27 3.98 -27.76 13.87
CA VAL A 27 3.00 -26.70 14.14
C VAL A 27 3.59 -25.76 15.18
N ASP A 28 3.77 -24.49 14.82
CA ASP A 28 4.32 -23.47 15.72
C ASP A 28 3.58 -22.14 15.61
N THR A 29 3.64 -21.33 16.66
CA THR A 29 3.20 -19.94 16.60
C THR A 29 4.29 -19.12 15.94
N THR A 30 3.90 -18.28 14.99
CA THR A 30 4.82 -17.38 14.32
C THR A 30 4.21 -15.99 14.27
N GLN A 31 5.03 -15.00 14.59
CA GLN A 31 4.63 -13.63 14.37
C GLN A 31 4.71 -13.37 12.87
N VAL A 32 3.55 -13.17 12.25
CA VAL A 32 3.46 -12.77 10.86
C VAL A 32 3.48 -11.27 10.82
N ASP A 33 4.65 -10.73 10.57
CA ASP A 33 4.78 -9.33 10.24
C ASP A 33 4.16 -9.14 8.84
N ARG A 34 3.01 -8.46 8.78
CA ARG A 34 2.46 -7.96 7.52
C ARG A 34 2.88 -6.51 7.33
N LEU A 35 2.87 -6.08 6.08
CA LEU A 35 2.94 -4.66 5.78
C LEU A 35 1.75 -3.93 6.42
N GLN A 36 1.95 -2.64 6.65
CA GLN A 36 1.02 -1.65 7.19
C GLN A 36 0.64 -1.87 8.66
N GLY A 37 1.56 -2.43 9.44
CA GLY A 37 1.39 -2.56 10.89
C GLY A 37 0.36 -3.62 11.32
N CYS A 38 -0.15 -4.41 10.38
CA CYS A 38 -1.12 -5.48 10.64
C CYS A 38 -0.42 -6.80 10.99
N SER A 39 0.63 -6.73 11.79
CA SER A 39 1.28 -7.92 12.31
C SER A 39 0.32 -8.68 13.20
N TYR A 40 0.25 -9.99 13.00
CA TYR A 40 -0.60 -10.87 13.79
C TYR A 40 0.18 -12.13 14.17
N GLU A 41 -0.22 -12.72 15.30
CA GLU A 41 0.28 -14.03 15.68
C GLU A 41 -0.52 -15.09 14.93
N GLY A 42 0.15 -15.80 14.03
CA GLY A 42 -0.42 -16.85 13.21
C GLY A 42 0.07 -18.23 13.64
N LEU A 43 -0.66 -19.26 13.24
CA LEU A 43 -0.25 -20.64 13.40
C LEU A 43 0.40 -21.14 12.11
N SER A 44 1.69 -21.42 12.16
CA SER A 44 2.48 -22.00 11.08
C SER A 44 2.37 -23.51 11.09
N ILE A 45 2.06 -24.11 9.94
CA ILE A 45 1.97 -25.56 9.71
C ILE A 45 2.94 -25.89 8.59
N VAL A 46 4.01 -26.64 8.90
CA VAL A 46 5.05 -27.01 7.94
C VAL A 46 5.11 -28.53 7.82
N PRO A 47 4.74 -29.13 6.67
CA PRO A 47 4.90 -30.56 6.43
C PRO A 47 6.36 -31.01 6.55
N ASP A 48 6.58 -32.27 6.92
CA ASP A 48 7.94 -32.83 7.00
C ASP A 48 8.66 -32.73 5.64
N GLY A 49 9.92 -32.28 5.66
CA GLY A 49 10.71 -32.04 4.45
C GLY A 49 10.34 -30.80 3.61
N SER A 50 9.35 -29.99 4.02
CA SER A 50 8.99 -28.73 3.35
C SER A 50 9.71 -27.53 3.97
N MET A 51 10.22 -26.63 3.12
CA MET A 51 10.74 -25.30 3.55
C MET A 51 9.62 -24.24 3.61
N ILE A 52 8.43 -24.57 3.10
CA ILE A 52 7.28 -23.65 2.99
C ILE A 52 6.18 -24.12 3.93
N GLY A 53 5.85 -23.30 4.91
CA GLY A 53 4.73 -23.47 5.83
C GLY A 53 3.50 -22.69 5.39
N LEU A 54 2.32 -23.25 5.69
CA LEU A 54 1.08 -22.50 5.68
C LEU A 54 0.97 -21.76 7.00
N THR A 55 0.90 -20.43 6.97
CA THR A 55 0.59 -19.66 8.18
C THR A 55 -0.86 -19.18 8.15
N MET A 56 -1.59 -19.49 9.21
CA MET A 56 -3.02 -19.20 9.33
C MET A 56 -3.26 -18.15 10.42
N ASP A 57 -4.11 -17.16 10.12
CA ASP A 57 -4.66 -16.27 11.13
C ASP A 57 -5.75 -17.02 11.92
N LEU A 58 -5.56 -17.15 13.23
CA LEU A 58 -6.49 -17.83 14.12
C LEU A 58 -7.59 -16.91 14.66
N GLN A 59 -7.51 -15.59 14.43
CA GLN A 59 -8.49 -14.62 14.92
C GLN A 59 -9.92 -14.92 14.43
N PRO A 60 -10.16 -15.25 13.13
CA PRO A 60 -11.52 -15.60 12.67
C PRO A 60 -12.05 -16.88 13.33
N TYR A 61 -11.20 -17.88 13.54
CA TYR A 61 -11.58 -19.13 14.20
C TYR A 61 -11.90 -18.92 15.69
N PHE A 62 -11.18 -18.03 16.36
CA PHE A 62 -11.48 -17.63 17.73
C PHE A 62 -12.82 -16.89 17.84
N GLN A 63 -13.16 -16.04 16.86
CA GLN A 63 -14.47 -15.42 16.80
C GLN A 63 -15.59 -16.46 16.61
N MET A 64 -15.38 -17.46 15.74
CA MET A 64 -16.34 -18.57 15.56
C MET A 64 -16.53 -19.38 16.85
N PHE A 65 -15.45 -19.70 17.55
CA PHE A 65 -15.50 -20.34 18.87
C PHE A 65 -16.28 -19.49 19.88
N SER A 66 -16.00 -18.18 19.92
CA SER A 66 -16.69 -17.23 20.79
C SER A 66 -18.18 -17.10 20.49
N ASN A 67 -18.57 -17.33 19.23
CA ASN A 67 -19.96 -17.35 18.76
C ASN A 67 -20.66 -18.71 18.95
N GLY A 68 -20.01 -19.67 19.63
CA GLY A 68 -20.63 -20.93 20.07
C GLY A 68 -20.33 -22.15 19.19
N ILE A 69 -19.44 -22.04 18.21
CA ILE A 69 -18.94 -23.22 17.47
C ILE A 69 -18.04 -24.04 18.42
N SER A 70 -18.19 -25.37 18.42
CA SER A 70 -17.41 -26.24 19.29
C SER A 70 -15.93 -26.20 18.91
N TYR A 71 -15.07 -26.32 19.92
CA TYR A 71 -13.62 -26.38 19.72
C TYR A 71 -13.21 -27.51 18.76
N GLU A 72 -13.82 -28.69 18.87
CA GLU A 72 -13.54 -29.83 17.97
C GLU A 72 -13.80 -29.50 16.50
N ASN A 73 -14.92 -28.82 16.19
CA ASN A 73 -15.24 -28.41 14.82
C ASN A 73 -14.31 -27.31 14.30
N ILE A 74 -13.77 -26.49 15.19
CA ILE A 74 -12.77 -25.49 14.81
C ILE A 74 -11.45 -26.15 14.43
N VAL A 75 -10.96 -27.09 15.26
CA VAL A 75 -9.73 -27.83 14.96
C VAL A 75 -9.88 -28.64 13.67
N GLU A 76 -11.03 -29.26 13.45
CA GLU A 76 -11.34 -30.00 12.21
C GLU A 76 -11.32 -29.08 10.98
N GLN A 77 -11.94 -27.90 11.05
CA GLN A 77 -11.89 -26.92 9.95
C GLN A 77 -10.47 -26.41 9.66
N ILE A 78 -9.65 -26.20 10.69
CA ILE A 78 -8.25 -25.79 10.52
C ILE A 78 -7.47 -26.92 9.84
N ALA A 79 -7.66 -28.17 10.29
CA ALA A 79 -7.02 -29.35 9.71
C ALA A 79 -7.44 -29.59 8.26
N ASP A 80 -8.74 -29.50 7.95
CA ASP A 80 -9.30 -29.64 6.60
C ASP A 80 -8.78 -28.55 5.68
N ARG A 81 -8.71 -27.30 6.16
CA ARG A 81 -8.15 -26.20 5.37
C ARG A 81 -6.66 -26.38 5.13
N ALA A 82 -5.90 -26.83 6.13
CA ALA A 82 -4.49 -27.14 5.95
C ALA A 82 -4.31 -28.27 4.93
N ALA A 83 -5.04 -29.39 5.10
CA ALA A 83 -5.00 -30.53 4.19
C ALA A 83 -5.42 -30.12 2.76
N GLY A 84 -6.51 -29.38 2.60
CA GLY A 84 -6.97 -28.85 1.31
C GLY A 84 -5.96 -27.92 0.65
N ALA A 85 -5.34 -27.02 1.41
CA ALA A 85 -4.30 -26.12 0.90
C ALA A 85 -3.07 -26.89 0.35
N TYR A 86 -2.80 -28.09 0.87
CA TYR A 86 -1.74 -28.97 0.35
C TYR A 86 -2.24 -30.00 -0.68
N ALA A 87 -3.53 -30.35 -0.69
CA ALA A 87 -4.15 -31.33 -1.61
C ALA A 87 -4.54 -30.71 -2.96
N ASP A 88 -5.07 -29.48 -2.98
CA ASP A 88 -5.52 -28.75 -4.18
C ASP A 88 -4.37 -28.07 -4.92
N ARG A 89 -3.12 -28.53 -4.75
CA ARG A 89 -1.99 -28.06 -5.56
C ARG A 89 -1.96 -28.78 -6.91
N PRO A 90 -2.23 -28.12 -8.05
CA PRO A 90 -1.40 -28.32 -9.22
C PRO A 90 -0.02 -27.71 -8.91
N ALA A 91 0.99 -28.58 -8.82
CA ALA A 91 2.43 -28.28 -8.94
C ALA A 91 2.86 -26.83 -8.68
N VAL A 92 2.82 -26.38 -7.42
CA VAL A 92 3.81 -25.42 -6.93
C VAL A 92 4.47 -26.08 -5.74
N THR A 93 5.40 -26.99 -6.04
CA THR A 93 6.32 -27.53 -5.04
C THR A 93 7.28 -26.43 -4.61
N ALA A 94 8.01 -26.61 -3.50
CA ALA A 94 9.13 -25.73 -3.16
C ALA A 94 10.19 -25.63 -4.28
N GLU A 95 10.10 -26.49 -5.31
CA GLU A 95 10.94 -26.49 -6.51
C GLU A 95 10.57 -25.38 -7.50
N ASP A 96 9.34 -24.87 -7.49
CA ASP A 96 8.93 -23.75 -8.37
C ASP A 96 9.54 -22.42 -7.95
N PHE A 97 9.78 -22.25 -6.64
CA PHE A 97 10.60 -21.18 -6.09
C PHE A 97 12.08 -21.57 -6.00
N GLY A 98 12.48 -22.71 -6.57
CA GLY A 98 13.85 -23.24 -6.48
C GLY A 98 14.88 -22.48 -7.32
N SER A 99 14.44 -21.63 -8.26
CA SER A 99 15.33 -20.72 -8.99
C SER A 99 14.63 -19.40 -9.32
N TYR A 100 15.38 -18.31 -9.31
CA TYR A 100 14.84 -16.98 -9.61
C TYR A 100 14.29 -16.87 -11.04
N GLU A 101 14.96 -17.51 -12.00
CA GLU A 101 14.56 -17.49 -13.41
C GLU A 101 13.14 -18.04 -13.64
N ALA A 102 12.70 -18.99 -12.81
CA ALA A 102 11.35 -19.56 -12.91
C ALA A 102 10.25 -18.63 -12.36
N VAL A 103 10.61 -17.66 -11.51
CA VAL A 103 9.66 -16.82 -10.77
C VAL A 103 9.73 -15.34 -11.14
N LYS A 104 10.78 -14.88 -11.83
CA LYS A 104 10.97 -13.46 -12.15
C LYS A 104 9.82 -12.87 -12.99
N ASP A 105 9.23 -13.66 -13.89
CA ASP A 105 8.08 -13.22 -14.70
C ASP A 105 6.76 -13.17 -13.91
N LYS A 106 6.76 -13.67 -12.67
CA LYS A 106 5.65 -13.57 -11.71
C LYS A 106 5.82 -12.39 -10.75
N LEU A 107 6.85 -11.55 -10.93
CA LEU A 107 7.07 -10.39 -10.09
C LEU A 107 5.98 -9.35 -10.29
N MET A 108 5.54 -8.79 -9.17
CA MET A 108 4.57 -7.73 -9.06
C MET A 108 5.16 -6.60 -8.23
N ILE A 109 4.72 -5.39 -8.57
CA ILE A 109 5.06 -4.17 -7.86
C ILE A 109 3.89 -3.79 -6.98
N GLN A 110 4.16 -3.51 -5.70
CA GLN A 110 3.19 -2.99 -4.76
C GLN A 110 3.73 -1.65 -4.22
N LEU A 111 2.85 -0.65 -4.16
CA LEU A 111 3.12 0.60 -3.46
C LEU A 111 2.58 0.49 -2.03
N ILE A 112 3.34 0.98 -1.05
CA ILE A 112 2.93 1.06 0.36
C ILE A 112 3.31 2.41 0.95
N GLY A 113 2.64 2.83 2.02
CA GLY A 113 3.09 3.97 2.81
C GLY A 113 4.36 3.66 3.59
N ARG A 114 5.28 4.63 3.70
CA ARG A 114 6.48 4.47 4.55
C ARG A 114 6.11 4.43 6.03
N LYS A 115 5.20 5.31 6.44
CA LYS A 115 4.76 5.46 7.83
C LYS A 115 4.08 4.17 8.31
N GLY A 116 4.58 3.59 9.39
CA GLY A 116 4.07 2.33 9.96
C GLY A 116 4.70 1.06 9.36
N ASN A 117 5.61 1.20 8.38
CA ASN A 117 6.31 0.08 7.73
C ASN A 117 7.82 0.06 8.00
N GLU A 118 8.35 0.99 8.80
CA GLU A 118 9.77 1.26 8.94
C GLU A 118 10.60 0.04 9.38
N GLU A 119 10.06 -0.80 10.26
CA GLU A 119 10.75 -2.01 10.71
C GLU A 119 10.74 -3.11 9.64
N MET A 120 9.61 -3.30 8.95
CA MET A 120 9.50 -4.28 7.86
C MET A 120 10.40 -3.92 6.68
N LEU A 121 10.52 -2.63 6.35
CA LEU A 121 11.38 -2.15 5.26
C LEU A 121 12.85 -2.55 5.45
N LYS A 122 13.31 -2.81 6.68
CA LYS A 122 14.67 -3.31 6.95
C LYS A 122 14.90 -4.75 6.47
N THR A 123 13.83 -5.53 6.31
CA THR A 123 13.91 -6.98 6.01
C THR A 123 13.55 -7.32 4.57
N ILE A 124 13.08 -6.35 3.79
CA ILE A 124 12.64 -6.53 2.40
C ILE A 124 13.34 -5.57 1.44
N PRO A 125 13.48 -5.92 0.15
CA PRO A 125 13.92 -4.98 -0.87
C PRO A 125 12.83 -3.93 -1.12
N HIS A 126 13.20 -2.66 -1.06
CA HIS A 126 12.28 -1.55 -1.29
C HIS A 126 12.97 -0.37 -2.00
N HIS A 127 12.18 0.49 -2.63
CA HIS A 127 12.66 1.73 -3.24
C HIS A 127 11.75 2.91 -2.86
N PRO A 128 12.32 4.02 -2.35
CA PRO A 128 11.53 5.15 -1.90
C PRO A 128 10.94 5.94 -3.08
N ILE A 129 9.69 6.36 -2.92
CA ILE A 129 9.03 7.34 -3.78
C ILE A 129 8.30 8.35 -2.90
N GLU A 130 8.86 9.55 -2.77
CA GLU A 130 8.42 10.54 -1.78
C GLU A 130 8.35 9.96 -0.35
N ASP A 131 7.16 9.90 0.25
CA ASP A 131 6.86 9.30 1.56
C ASP A 131 6.18 7.91 1.46
N MET A 132 6.21 7.31 0.27
CA MET A 132 5.80 5.93 0.00
C MET A 132 7.02 5.07 -0.37
N GLU A 133 6.81 3.76 -0.45
CA GLU A 133 7.81 2.77 -0.79
C GLU A 133 7.26 1.80 -1.84
N ILE A 134 8.09 1.49 -2.83
CA ILE A 134 7.87 0.41 -3.79
C ILE A 134 8.45 -0.87 -3.18
N VAL A 135 7.62 -1.90 -3.09
CA VAL A 135 8.01 -3.25 -2.66
C VAL A 135 7.59 -4.29 -3.70
N TYR A 136 8.14 -5.49 -3.59
CA TYR A 136 8.00 -6.53 -4.62
C TYR A 136 7.31 -7.77 -4.07
N ARG A 137 6.46 -8.38 -4.88
CA ARG A 137 5.77 -9.64 -4.55
C ARG A 137 5.88 -10.64 -5.69
N PHE A 138 5.86 -11.92 -5.38
CA PHE A 138 5.60 -12.97 -6.37
C PHE A 138 4.11 -13.29 -6.41
N HIS A 139 3.53 -13.30 -7.60
CA HIS A 139 2.23 -13.93 -7.81
C HIS A 139 2.39 -15.44 -7.63
N VAL A 140 1.58 -16.04 -6.75
CA VAL A 140 1.63 -17.47 -6.45
C VAL A 140 0.55 -18.19 -7.24
N GLN A 141 -0.70 -17.77 -7.08
CA GLN A 141 -1.85 -18.36 -7.75
C GLN A 141 -3.06 -17.41 -7.70
N ASP A 142 -3.95 -17.54 -8.67
CA ASP A 142 -5.31 -17.04 -8.59
C ASP A 142 -6.15 -17.95 -7.69
N THR A 143 -7.00 -17.37 -6.87
CA THR A 143 -7.97 -18.08 -6.02
C THR A 143 -9.36 -17.50 -6.25
N GLU A 144 -10.41 -18.23 -5.87
CA GLU A 144 -11.80 -17.71 -5.94
C GLU A 144 -12.01 -16.43 -5.10
N MET A 145 -11.13 -16.16 -4.12
CA MET A 145 -11.16 -14.94 -3.28
C MET A 145 -10.18 -13.84 -3.74
N GLY A 146 -9.49 -13.99 -4.87
CA GLY A 146 -8.51 -13.04 -5.40
C GLY A 146 -7.13 -13.66 -5.61
N GLN A 147 -6.09 -12.83 -5.72
CA GLN A 147 -4.73 -13.31 -5.98
C GLN A 147 -3.94 -13.60 -4.71
N ALA A 148 -3.41 -14.81 -4.59
CA ALA A 148 -2.44 -15.16 -3.57
C ALA A 148 -1.04 -14.69 -4.00
N SER A 149 -0.35 -13.97 -3.11
CA SER A 149 0.96 -13.40 -3.40
C SER A 149 1.92 -13.48 -2.20
N ALA A 150 3.20 -13.70 -2.50
CA ALA A 150 4.27 -13.77 -1.50
C ALA A 150 5.13 -12.50 -1.54
N LEU A 151 5.38 -11.88 -0.38
CA LEU A 151 6.28 -10.73 -0.27
C LEU A 151 7.73 -11.18 -0.50
N VAL A 152 8.47 -10.47 -1.36
CA VAL A 152 9.89 -10.71 -1.56
C VAL A 152 10.66 -10.18 -0.35
N THR A 153 11.59 -10.97 0.19
CA THR A 153 12.41 -10.58 1.36
C THR A 153 13.89 -10.55 1.00
N ASN A 154 14.71 -9.85 1.81
CA ASN A 154 16.16 -9.81 1.62
C ASN A 154 16.79 -11.22 1.65
N SER A 155 16.25 -12.13 2.47
CA SER A 155 16.70 -13.53 2.51
C SER A 155 16.43 -14.27 1.19
N MET A 156 15.32 -13.97 0.50
CA MET A 156 15.07 -14.54 -0.84
C MET A 156 16.12 -14.05 -1.85
N LEU A 157 16.53 -12.78 -1.79
CA LEU A 157 17.56 -12.23 -2.68
C LEU A 157 18.90 -12.93 -2.47
N GLU A 158 19.29 -13.14 -1.21
CA GLU A 158 20.50 -13.90 -0.85
C GLU A 158 20.43 -15.34 -1.36
N HIS A 159 19.29 -16.01 -1.18
CA HIS A 159 19.08 -17.37 -1.65
C HIS A 159 19.18 -17.48 -3.18
N TYR A 160 18.57 -16.53 -3.89
CA TYR A 160 18.61 -16.46 -5.35
C TYR A 160 19.91 -15.94 -5.93
N GLY A 161 20.78 -15.34 -5.10
CA GLY A 161 22.03 -14.73 -5.54
C GLY A 161 21.83 -13.50 -6.42
N ILE A 162 20.73 -12.76 -6.24
CA ILE A 162 20.40 -11.55 -7.02
C ILE A 162 20.54 -10.29 -6.19
N THR A 163 20.68 -9.16 -6.86
CA THR A 163 20.73 -7.84 -6.22
C THR A 163 19.35 -7.18 -6.20
N ALA A 164 19.13 -6.23 -5.27
CA ALA A 164 17.89 -5.44 -5.26
C ALA A 164 17.68 -4.62 -6.55
N GLY A 165 18.78 -4.17 -7.19
CA GLY A 165 18.70 -3.47 -8.47
C GLY A 165 18.29 -4.39 -9.63
N GLN A 166 18.76 -5.64 -9.63
CA GLN A 166 18.32 -6.65 -10.60
C GLN A 166 16.83 -6.98 -10.39
N LEU A 167 16.42 -7.23 -9.14
CA LEU A 167 15.01 -7.46 -8.80
C LEU A 167 14.10 -6.34 -9.30
N GLN A 168 14.52 -5.08 -9.10
CA GLN A 168 13.75 -3.92 -9.55
C GLN A 168 13.59 -3.92 -11.08
N GLN A 169 14.66 -4.15 -11.83
CA GLN A 169 14.63 -4.17 -13.29
C GLN A 169 13.70 -5.28 -13.81
N ASP A 170 13.84 -6.48 -13.24
CA ASP A 170 13.03 -7.64 -13.62
C ASP A 170 11.56 -7.44 -13.23
N ALA A 171 11.27 -6.82 -12.08
CA ALA A 171 9.92 -6.48 -11.67
C ALA A 171 9.25 -5.45 -12.61
N PHE A 172 9.98 -4.43 -13.07
CA PHE A 172 9.46 -3.48 -14.06
C PHE A 172 9.22 -4.15 -15.42
N ALA A 173 10.13 -5.02 -15.87
CA ALA A 173 9.97 -5.76 -17.11
C ALA A 173 8.74 -6.70 -17.06
N SER A 174 8.56 -7.40 -15.93
CA SER A 174 7.39 -8.23 -15.66
C SER A 174 6.11 -7.41 -15.66
N ALA A 175 6.09 -6.30 -14.94
CA ALA A 175 4.92 -5.42 -14.81
C ALA A 175 4.45 -4.87 -16.17
N VAL A 176 5.37 -4.41 -17.02
CA VAL A 176 5.04 -3.92 -18.36
C VAL A 176 4.48 -5.03 -19.26
N SER A 177 4.97 -6.27 -19.11
CA SER A 177 4.60 -7.39 -19.97
C SER A 177 3.29 -8.05 -19.56
N HIS A 178 3.03 -8.16 -18.26
CA HIS A 178 1.95 -8.99 -17.71
C HIS A 178 0.88 -8.20 -16.97
N LYS A 179 1.17 -6.97 -16.52
CA LYS A 179 0.24 -6.17 -15.72
C LYS A 179 0.16 -4.73 -16.24
N PRO A 180 -0.23 -4.48 -17.50
CA PRO A 180 -0.31 -3.12 -18.03
C PRO A 180 -1.22 -2.26 -17.17
N PHE A 181 -0.87 -0.99 -17.05
CA PHE A 181 -1.69 -0.01 -16.34
C PHE A 181 -2.89 0.41 -17.19
N GLU A 182 -3.96 0.80 -16.52
CA GLU A 182 -5.13 1.43 -17.11
C GLU A 182 -5.30 2.82 -16.49
N ILE A 183 -5.69 3.79 -17.32
CA ILE A 183 -6.10 5.13 -16.88
C ILE A 183 -7.48 5.38 -17.47
N LYS A 184 -8.50 5.31 -16.63
CA LYS A 184 -9.91 5.45 -17.01
C LYS A 184 -10.51 6.65 -16.31
N THR A 185 -11.39 7.37 -16.98
CA THR A 185 -12.26 8.36 -16.34
C THR A 185 -13.16 7.65 -15.33
N MET A 186 -13.58 8.36 -14.29
CA MET A 186 -14.57 7.84 -13.34
C MET A 186 -15.88 7.49 -14.06
N ALA A 187 -16.24 8.24 -15.11
CA ALA A 187 -17.38 7.93 -15.96
C ALA A 187 -17.24 6.58 -16.68
N GLU A 188 -16.08 6.27 -17.28
CA GLU A 188 -15.77 4.96 -17.86
C GLU A 188 -15.93 3.83 -16.83
N VAL A 189 -15.34 4.00 -15.64
CA VAL A 189 -15.44 3.01 -14.56
C VAL A 189 -16.90 2.77 -14.13
N LEU A 190 -17.69 3.83 -13.96
CA LEU A 190 -19.10 3.72 -13.58
C LEU A 190 -19.95 3.08 -14.69
N ASN A 191 -19.71 3.44 -15.95
CA ASN A 191 -20.41 2.84 -17.08
C ASN A 191 -20.12 1.33 -17.19
N GLU A 192 -18.87 0.91 -16.96
CA GLU A 192 -18.47 -0.51 -16.90
C GLU A 192 -19.24 -1.25 -15.80
N LEU A 193 -19.33 -0.66 -14.60
CA LEU A 193 -20.06 -1.24 -13.46
C LEU A 193 -21.57 -1.32 -13.72
N MET A 194 -22.14 -0.35 -14.44
CA MET A 194 -23.55 -0.32 -14.81
C MET A 194 -23.87 -1.21 -16.03
N GLY A 195 -22.86 -1.62 -16.80
CA GLY A 195 -23.03 -2.33 -18.07
C GLY A 195 -23.72 -1.48 -19.15
N ALA A 196 -23.66 -0.15 -19.04
CA ALA A 196 -24.32 0.78 -19.95
C ALA A 196 -23.57 2.11 -20.03
N GLU A 197 -23.42 2.65 -21.25
CA GLU A 197 -22.81 3.96 -21.51
C GLU A 197 -23.84 5.08 -21.30
N ILE A 198 -24.04 5.48 -20.04
CA ILE A 198 -25.04 6.49 -19.66
C ILE A 198 -24.37 7.81 -19.29
N ILE A 199 -23.19 7.75 -18.66
CA ILE A 199 -22.45 8.92 -18.18
C ILE A 199 -21.44 9.32 -19.28
N PRO A 200 -21.50 10.55 -19.80
CA PRO A 200 -20.48 11.04 -20.74
C PRO A 200 -19.08 11.01 -20.11
N GLU A 201 -18.06 10.61 -20.87
CA GLU A 201 -16.67 10.51 -20.38
C GLU A 201 -16.13 11.84 -19.85
N ASP A 202 -16.56 12.96 -20.45
CA ASP A 202 -16.14 14.32 -20.11
C ASP A 202 -16.95 14.93 -18.95
N ALA A 203 -17.93 14.20 -18.40
CA ALA A 203 -18.79 14.71 -17.33
C ALA A 203 -18.02 14.98 -16.03
N MET A 204 -16.92 14.25 -15.79
CA MET A 204 -16.10 14.39 -14.59
C MET A 204 -14.61 14.26 -14.95
N PRO A 205 -13.78 15.31 -14.73
CA PRO A 205 -12.35 15.26 -14.99
C PRO A 205 -11.60 14.52 -13.86
N ILE A 206 -12.12 13.38 -13.42
CA ILE A 206 -11.52 12.50 -12.41
C ILE A 206 -11.13 11.22 -13.11
N TYR A 207 -9.89 10.81 -12.97
CA TYR A 207 -9.35 9.60 -13.56
C TYR A 207 -8.92 8.63 -12.46
N VAL A 208 -9.11 7.35 -12.70
CA VAL A 208 -8.65 6.25 -11.87
C VAL A 208 -7.51 5.55 -12.61
N ALA A 209 -6.38 5.39 -11.94
CA ALA A 209 -5.25 4.64 -12.44
C ALA A 209 -4.99 3.40 -11.57
N SER A 210 -4.93 2.25 -12.22
CA SER A 210 -4.69 0.95 -11.60
C SER A 210 -4.08 -0.03 -12.61
N ASN A 211 -3.80 -1.26 -12.21
CA ASN A 211 -3.53 -2.36 -13.15
C ASN A 211 -4.86 -3.04 -13.56
N GLN A 212 -4.83 -3.85 -14.61
CA GLN A 212 -6.03 -4.52 -15.14
C GLN A 212 -6.78 -5.38 -14.11
N GLU A 213 -6.05 -5.97 -13.16
CA GLU A 213 -6.62 -6.83 -12.13
C GLU A 213 -7.15 -6.04 -10.92
N ARG A 214 -6.83 -4.74 -10.83
CA ARG A 214 -7.12 -3.86 -9.70
C ARG A 214 -6.58 -4.39 -8.36
N ILE A 215 -5.48 -5.13 -8.40
CA ILE A 215 -4.81 -5.72 -7.23
C ILE A 215 -3.42 -5.11 -7.08
N HIS A 216 -3.18 -4.40 -5.98
CA HIS A 216 -1.94 -3.63 -5.78
C HIS A 216 -1.63 -2.63 -6.91
N GLY A 217 -2.67 -2.19 -7.62
CA GLY A 217 -2.56 -1.40 -8.84
C GLY A 217 -2.07 0.03 -8.64
N ALA A 218 -2.02 0.58 -7.43
CA ALA A 218 -1.40 1.89 -7.21
C ALA A 218 0.11 1.90 -7.53
N GLY A 219 0.74 0.72 -7.58
CA GLY A 219 2.11 0.53 -8.02
C GLY A 219 2.40 1.03 -9.44
N VAL A 220 1.36 1.25 -10.27
CA VAL A 220 1.50 1.79 -11.63
C VAL A 220 2.17 3.15 -11.70
N ILE A 221 2.12 3.95 -10.63
CA ILE A 221 2.85 5.22 -10.51
C ILE A 221 4.36 5.05 -10.80
N ALA A 222 4.92 3.91 -10.41
CA ALA A 222 6.32 3.60 -10.60
C ALA A 222 6.64 3.03 -12.00
N TYR A 223 5.63 2.75 -12.82
CA TYR A 223 5.85 2.03 -14.07
C TYR A 223 6.51 2.93 -15.10
N PRO A 224 7.43 2.38 -15.92
CA PRO A 224 7.97 3.12 -17.05
C PRO A 224 6.84 3.68 -17.93
N LYS A 225 6.99 4.95 -18.34
CA LYS A 225 6.03 5.69 -19.19
C LYS A 225 4.66 5.98 -18.60
N PHE A 226 4.34 5.52 -17.38
CA PHE A 226 3.04 5.80 -16.76
C PHE A 226 2.74 7.30 -16.73
N MET A 227 3.68 8.11 -16.23
CA MET A 227 3.51 9.56 -16.13
C MET A 227 3.34 10.23 -17.50
N GLU A 228 4.06 9.76 -18.53
CA GLU A 228 3.97 10.29 -19.89
C GLU A 228 2.61 9.97 -20.54
N GLU A 229 2.07 8.77 -20.31
CA GLU A 229 0.76 8.40 -20.82
C GLU A 229 -0.37 9.09 -20.03
N ALA A 230 -0.21 9.26 -18.71
CA ALA A 230 -1.10 10.05 -17.89
C ALA A 230 -1.15 11.50 -18.37
N GLU A 231 -0.02 12.15 -18.61
CA GLU A 231 0.06 13.50 -19.16
C GLU A 231 -0.69 13.63 -20.50
N LYS A 232 -0.52 12.67 -21.42
CA LYS A 232 -1.25 12.67 -22.69
C LYS A 232 -2.77 12.54 -22.50
N ARG A 233 -3.20 11.72 -21.55
CA ARG A 233 -4.63 11.48 -21.27
C ARG A 233 -5.27 12.67 -20.55
N LEU A 234 -4.56 13.29 -19.60
CA LEU A 234 -5.05 14.42 -18.81
C LEU A 234 -4.80 15.79 -19.49
N GLY A 235 -3.91 15.84 -20.48
CA GLY A 235 -3.65 17.05 -21.27
C GLY A 235 -2.65 18.03 -20.67
N GLY A 236 -1.78 17.59 -19.75
CA GLY A 236 -0.76 18.45 -19.14
C GLY A 236 -0.37 18.02 -17.71
N ASP A 237 -0.16 19.02 -16.85
CA ASP A 237 0.12 18.85 -15.43
C ASP A 237 -1.10 18.24 -14.71
N PHE A 238 -0.85 17.44 -13.66
CA PHE A 238 -1.92 16.80 -12.91
C PHE A 238 -1.54 16.50 -11.47
N TYR A 239 -2.56 16.38 -10.62
CA TYR A 239 -2.45 15.90 -9.25
C TYR A 239 -2.65 14.40 -9.19
N VAL A 240 -1.93 13.75 -8.27
CA VAL A 240 -2.08 12.33 -7.92
C VAL A 240 -2.49 12.22 -6.47
N LEU A 241 -3.63 11.59 -6.25
CA LEU A 241 -4.20 11.35 -4.93
C LEU A 241 -4.12 9.85 -4.66
N PRO A 242 -3.37 9.41 -3.64
CA PRO A 242 -3.41 8.02 -3.20
C PRO A 242 -4.80 7.71 -2.68
N SER A 243 -5.48 6.75 -3.30
CA SER A 243 -6.79 6.28 -2.81
C SER A 243 -6.64 5.02 -1.96
N SER A 244 -5.89 4.04 -2.45
CA SER A 244 -5.55 2.82 -1.72
C SER A 244 -4.32 2.16 -2.33
N ILE A 245 -3.84 1.05 -1.77
CA ILE A 245 -2.81 0.22 -2.44
C ILE A 245 -3.27 -0.32 -3.80
N HIS A 246 -4.57 -0.34 -4.09
CA HIS A 246 -5.14 -0.90 -5.31
C HIS A 246 -5.22 0.11 -6.46
N GLU A 247 -5.31 1.41 -6.17
CA GLU A 247 -5.51 2.44 -7.18
C GLU A 247 -5.15 3.84 -6.68
N VAL A 248 -4.89 4.73 -7.64
CA VAL A 248 -4.72 6.16 -7.40
C VAL A 248 -5.67 6.97 -8.28
N ILE A 249 -6.02 8.15 -7.79
CA ILE A 249 -6.88 9.09 -8.49
C ILE A 249 -5.99 10.17 -9.12
N LEU A 250 -6.23 10.47 -10.39
CA LEU A 250 -5.57 11.54 -11.12
C LEU A 250 -6.57 12.65 -11.42
N ILE A 251 -6.18 13.90 -11.17
CA ILE A 251 -7.01 15.09 -11.39
C ILE A 251 -6.19 16.09 -12.20
N PRO A 252 -6.65 16.56 -13.37
CA PRO A 252 -5.95 17.59 -14.14
C PRO A 252 -5.68 18.85 -13.30
N ASP A 253 -4.51 19.46 -13.49
CA ASP A 253 -4.18 20.73 -12.83
C ASP A 253 -4.84 21.90 -13.57
N THR A 254 -6.05 22.27 -13.13
CA THR A 254 -6.81 23.39 -13.67
C THR A 254 -7.00 24.49 -12.62
N PRO A 255 -7.22 25.77 -13.03
CA PRO A 255 -7.28 26.90 -12.09
C PRO A 255 -8.39 26.83 -11.02
N ASP A 256 -9.40 25.98 -11.22
CA ASP A 256 -10.51 25.70 -10.32
C ASP A 256 -10.20 24.63 -9.27
N VAL A 257 -9.10 23.90 -9.40
CA VAL A 257 -8.69 22.85 -8.47
C VAL A 257 -7.89 23.44 -7.32
N SER A 258 -8.35 23.19 -6.08
CA SER A 258 -7.68 23.64 -4.85
C SER A 258 -6.88 22.51 -4.23
N VAL A 259 -5.55 22.66 -4.15
CA VAL A 259 -4.66 21.70 -3.47
C VAL A 259 -5.08 21.44 -2.03
N MET A 260 -5.54 22.49 -1.34
CA MET A 260 -5.99 22.38 0.05
C MET A 260 -7.24 21.48 0.16
N GLU A 261 -8.20 21.62 -0.75
CA GLU A 261 -9.41 20.77 -0.77
C GLU A 261 -9.07 19.32 -1.12
N LEU A 262 -8.15 19.09 -2.07
CA LEU A 262 -7.66 17.75 -2.40
C LEU A 262 -6.97 17.10 -1.19
N GLN A 263 -6.15 17.87 -0.47
CA GLN A 263 -5.42 17.43 0.71
C GLN A 263 -6.38 17.05 1.86
N GLU A 264 -7.41 17.87 2.10
CA GLU A 264 -8.47 17.57 3.07
C GLU A 264 -9.25 16.31 2.67
N MET A 265 -9.57 16.15 1.38
CA MET A 265 -10.28 14.97 0.87
C MET A 265 -9.49 13.68 1.11
N VAL A 266 -8.20 13.63 0.76
CA VAL A 266 -7.35 12.44 0.98
C VAL A 266 -7.32 12.08 2.46
N GLN A 267 -7.11 13.07 3.34
CA GLN A 267 -7.02 12.85 4.78
C GLN A 267 -8.33 12.35 5.39
N SER A 268 -9.47 12.93 4.99
CA SER A 268 -10.80 12.51 5.46
C SER A 268 -11.13 11.08 5.01
N VAL A 269 -10.93 10.78 3.73
CA VAL A 269 -11.19 9.44 3.16
C VAL A 269 -10.30 8.39 3.81
N ASN A 270 -9.00 8.67 3.98
CA ASN A 270 -8.09 7.76 4.68
C ASN A 270 -8.55 7.48 6.11
N MET A 271 -9.00 8.51 6.83
CA MET A 271 -9.41 8.37 8.22
C MET A 271 -10.69 7.56 8.38
N GLU A 272 -11.66 7.77 7.49
CA GLU A 272 -13.03 7.26 7.66
C GLU A 272 -13.33 5.98 6.88
N GLN A 273 -12.73 5.80 5.70
CA GLN A 273 -13.16 4.80 4.72
C GLN A 273 -12.07 3.80 4.32
N VAL A 274 -10.79 4.16 4.44
CA VAL A 274 -9.68 3.28 4.02
C VAL A 274 -9.16 2.50 5.22
N ALA A 275 -9.08 1.19 5.09
CA ALA A 275 -8.47 0.33 6.11
C ALA A 275 -7.00 0.72 6.32
N PRO A 276 -6.45 0.70 7.55
CA PRO A 276 -5.04 1.02 7.80
C PRO A 276 -4.06 0.28 6.86
N GLU A 277 -4.36 -0.98 6.54
CA GLU A 277 -3.67 -1.87 5.60
C GLU A 277 -3.86 -1.57 4.12
N GLU A 278 -4.58 -0.51 3.77
CA GLU A 278 -4.72 -0.07 2.38
C GLU A 278 -4.25 1.37 2.18
N ARG A 279 -3.88 2.06 3.27
CA ARG A 279 -3.43 3.46 3.24
C ARG A 279 -2.02 3.56 2.66
N LEU A 280 -1.86 4.50 1.74
CA LEU A 280 -0.60 4.82 1.08
C LEU A 280 0.04 6.06 1.68
N SER A 281 -0.63 7.21 1.56
CA SER A 281 -0.18 8.47 2.13
C SER A 281 -1.37 9.37 2.38
N ASP A 282 -1.19 10.28 3.33
CA ASP A 282 -2.12 11.37 3.62
C ASP A 282 -1.83 12.61 2.76
N HIS A 283 -0.85 12.56 1.85
CA HIS A 283 -0.43 13.71 1.04
C HIS A 283 -0.91 13.61 -0.41
N VAL A 284 -1.10 14.77 -1.03
CA VAL A 284 -1.32 14.92 -2.47
C VAL A 284 0.03 15.14 -3.18
N TYR A 285 0.14 14.61 -4.38
CA TYR A 285 1.31 14.78 -5.24
C TYR A 285 0.94 15.52 -6.52
N HIS A 286 1.95 16.08 -7.17
CA HIS A 286 1.84 16.79 -8.44
C HIS A 286 2.86 16.24 -9.42
N TYR A 287 2.44 16.13 -10.69
CA TYR A 287 3.31 15.87 -11.81
C TYR A 287 3.43 17.12 -12.68
N ASP A 288 4.65 17.66 -12.76
CA ASP A 288 5.01 18.77 -13.63
C ASP A 288 5.43 18.23 -15.00
N SER A 289 4.56 18.36 -16.00
CA SER A 289 4.76 17.84 -17.36
C SER A 289 5.94 18.50 -18.08
N LYS A 290 6.28 19.74 -17.71
CA LYS A 290 7.40 20.48 -18.30
C LYS A 290 8.74 19.97 -17.77
N GLU A 291 8.85 19.81 -16.45
CA GLU A 291 10.08 19.34 -15.80
C GLU A 291 10.16 17.81 -15.70
N LYS A 292 9.09 17.09 -16.08
CA LYS A 292 8.91 15.64 -15.95
C LYS A 292 9.15 15.15 -14.52
N LEU A 293 8.67 15.93 -13.54
CA LEU A 293 8.94 15.72 -12.12
C LEU A 293 7.67 15.37 -11.36
N PHE A 294 7.70 14.22 -10.68
CA PHE A 294 6.69 13.81 -9.70
C PHE A 294 7.17 14.14 -8.29
N GLU A 295 6.41 14.90 -7.54
CA GLU A 295 6.75 15.29 -6.15
C GLU A 295 5.51 15.63 -5.33
N ARG A 296 5.64 15.69 -4.01
CA ARG A 296 4.57 16.16 -3.14
C ARG A 296 4.20 17.64 -3.41
N THR A 297 2.93 17.98 -3.25
CA THR A 297 2.42 19.33 -3.58
C THR A 297 3.09 20.47 -2.82
N ASP A 298 3.48 20.27 -1.56
CA ASP A 298 4.20 21.28 -0.76
C ASP A 298 5.63 21.55 -1.30
N LYS A 299 6.30 20.53 -1.85
CA LYS A 299 7.60 20.65 -2.53
C LYS A 299 7.43 21.35 -3.87
N TYR A 300 6.39 20.98 -4.63
CA TYR A 300 6.02 21.64 -5.87
C TYR A 300 5.78 23.15 -5.67
N GLU A 301 4.94 23.53 -4.71
CA GLU A 301 4.66 24.93 -4.37
C GLU A 301 5.94 25.68 -3.97
N SER A 302 6.77 25.06 -3.15
CA SER A 302 8.07 25.62 -2.73
C SER A 302 9.02 25.82 -3.91
N ARG A 303 9.06 24.86 -4.85
CA ARG A 303 9.89 24.94 -6.07
C ARG A 303 9.40 26.04 -7.00
N LYS A 304 8.09 26.11 -7.30
CA LYS A 304 7.52 27.17 -8.17
C LYS A 304 7.72 28.55 -7.57
N LEU A 305 7.56 28.68 -6.25
CA LEU A 305 7.81 29.93 -5.55
C LEU A 305 9.28 30.37 -5.70
N ASN A 306 10.24 29.45 -5.56
CA ASN A 306 11.66 29.74 -5.75
C ASN A 306 12.00 30.08 -7.22
N GLN A 307 11.43 29.38 -8.19
CA GLN A 307 11.60 29.71 -9.62
C GLN A 307 11.06 31.11 -9.95
N GLU A 308 9.88 31.47 -9.42
CA GLU A 308 9.36 32.82 -9.56
C GLU A 308 10.24 33.86 -8.86
N PHE A 309 10.84 33.52 -7.72
CA PHE A 309 11.78 34.41 -7.03
C PHE A 309 13.05 34.64 -7.86
N ASP A 310 13.61 33.61 -8.48
CA ASP A 310 14.80 33.72 -9.33
C ASP A 310 14.49 34.54 -10.60
N ASP A 311 13.32 34.35 -11.21
CA ASP A 311 12.87 35.14 -12.36
C ASP A 311 12.55 36.61 -11.97
N LYS A 312 12.02 36.86 -10.76
CA LYS A 312 11.64 38.20 -10.28
C LYS A 312 12.77 38.96 -9.57
N ASN A 313 13.84 38.30 -9.11
CA ASN A 313 15.02 38.94 -8.51
C ASN A 313 15.85 39.78 -9.50
N VAL A 314 15.38 39.92 -10.74
CA VAL A 314 15.75 41.04 -11.61
C VAL A 314 15.27 42.40 -11.05
N ARG A 315 14.22 42.49 -10.20
CA ARG A 315 13.81 43.72 -9.43
C ARG A 315 13.00 43.41 -8.15
N PRO A 316 13.40 43.86 -6.94
CA PRO A 316 12.67 43.55 -5.70
C PRO A 316 11.36 44.37 -5.55
N SER A 317 10.26 43.74 -5.12
CA SER A 317 8.94 44.37 -4.95
C SER A 317 8.37 44.24 -3.52
N VAL A 318 7.47 45.16 -3.15
CA VAL A 318 6.87 45.36 -1.81
C VAL A 318 6.12 44.14 -1.25
N LEU A 319 5.65 43.24 -2.12
CA LEU A 319 5.03 41.96 -1.71
C LEU A 319 6.00 41.05 -0.94
N TRP A 320 7.32 41.20 -1.20
CA TRP A 320 8.39 40.51 -0.48
C TRP A 320 8.39 40.85 1.02
N THR A 321 8.25 42.14 1.38
CA THR A 321 8.29 42.60 2.77
C THR A 321 7.07 42.14 3.57
N LEU A 322 5.91 42.03 2.94
CA LEU A 322 4.68 41.60 3.60
C LEU A 322 4.65 40.09 3.87
N ARG A 323 5.19 39.26 2.95
CA ARG A 323 5.17 37.79 3.09
C ARG A 323 6.22 37.25 4.06
N LEU A 324 7.40 37.88 4.14
CA LEU A 324 8.38 37.54 5.19
C LEU A 324 7.82 37.77 6.59
N ASN A 325 7.09 38.87 6.79
CA ASN A 325 6.46 39.18 8.07
C ASN A 325 5.32 38.20 8.44
N GLN A 326 4.68 37.53 7.47
CA GLN A 326 3.68 36.50 7.74
C GLN A 326 4.30 35.18 8.22
N LYS A 327 5.40 34.73 7.61
CA LYS A 327 6.16 33.55 8.07
C LYS A 327 6.74 33.74 9.47
N ASP A 328 7.28 34.93 9.76
CA ASP A 328 7.81 35.27 11.09
C ASP A 328 6.74 35.31 12.20
N CYS A 329 5.47 35.55 11.84
CA CYS A 329 4.34 35.56 12.78
C CYS A 329 3.82 34.14 13.08
N SER A 330 3.91 33.20 12.15
CA SER A 330 3.49 31.81 12.35
C SER A 330 4.48 30.97 13.18
N GLU A 331 5.76 31.37 13.23
CA GLU A 331 6.83 30.62 13.93
C GLU A 331 7.12 31.10 15.36
N LYS A 332 6.49 32.19 15.82
CA LYS A 332 6.65 32.66 17.21
C LYS A 332 5.52 32.13 18.10
N PRO A 333 5.83 31.41 19.20
CA PRO A 333 4.80 31.02 20.15
C PRO A 333 4.17 32.28 20.75
N HIS A 334 2.85 32.33 20.81
CA HIS A 334 2.10 33.34 21.53
C HIS A 334 2.61 33.40 22.98
N LYS A 335 3.43 34.41 23.30
CA LYS A 335 3.65 34.78 24.70
C LYS A 335 2.31 35.23 25.25
N GLY A 336 1.77 34.42 26.17
CA GLY A 336 0.56 34.76 26.91
C GLY A 336 0.69 36.16 27.49
N THR A 337 -0.26 37.02 27.13
CA THR A 337 -0.48 38.30 27.79
C THR A 337 -0.91 38.00 29.23
N GLU A 338 0.04 38.00 30.16
CA GLU A 338 -0.27 38.21 31.57
C GLU A 338 -0.92 39.58 31.70
N ALA A 339 -2.20 39.57 32.10
CA ALA A 339 -2.91 40.79 32.48
C ALA A 339 -2.26 41.36 33.75
N PRO A 340 -1.99 42.68 33.83
CA PRO A 340 -1.41 43.27 35.02
C PRO A 340 -2.47 43.23 36.14
N ARG A 341 -2.14 42.55 37.25
CA ARG A 341 -2.91 42.62 38.49
C ARG A 341 -2.98 44.08 38.94
N ARG A 342 -4.18 44.65 38.93
CA ARG A 342 -4.49 45.85 39.72
C ARG A 342 -4.75 45.40 41.15
N ASP A 343 -3.82 45.75 42.02
CA ASP A 343 -4.13 45.96 43.44
C ASP A 343 -5.15 47.10 43.52
N GLU A 344 -6.30 46.84 44.12
CA GLU A 344 -7.10 47.87 44.78
C GLU A 344 -7.86 47.24 45.94
N THR A 345 -7.31 47.48 47.12
CA THR A 345 -8.00 47.54 48.41
C THR A 345 -9.24 48.43 48.33
N ALA A 346 -10.41 47.96 48.79
CA ALA A 346 -11.24 48.61 49.81
C ALA A 346 -12.67 48.03 49.89
N LEU A 347 -13.05 47.71 51.14
CA LEU A 347 -14.39 47.54 51.73
C LEU A 347 -15.21 46.29 51.41
#